data_AF-A0A9R0YGE7-F1
#
_entry.id   AF-A0A9R0YGE7-F1
#
_cell.length_a   1.000
_cell.length_b   1.000
_cell.length_c   1.000
_cell.angle_alpha   90.00
_cell.angle_beta   90.00
_cell.angle_gamma   90.00
#
_symmetry.space_group_name_H-M   'P 1'
#
loop_
_entity.id
_entity.type
_entity.pdbx_description
1 polymer ?
#
loop_
_entity_poly.entity_id
_entity_poly.type
_entity_poly.pdbx_seq_one_letter_code
_entity_poly.pdbx_strand_id
1 'polypeptide(L)'
;MDMDGNVVKVLKGIDGSPLISTSSHDLICVANYSYSYANAQVIDPASGKVLMDCPKQQRTEVCTFFCSGRSAPSLTYKVVKVDDGSACKVFTLGEDTGWRVSEPPKTSISYMENSPVTVNSVMYFLETQHRRGYTLHSFDIESETWKKTISGSRKPMGPDVCLAVLMAELNGALCMVQTERDHTPMTNNRCANIWILADLDMGTWIKAYTIPMDASTDYCRPLRVTHGGGKLIFCNTFYAERQEIRAYNLHTEACTSLCKLDRTMGRIALCNLQLDRLLSQPRFSVHRS
;
A
#
# COMPACT_ATOMS: atom_id res chain seq x y z
N MET A 1 13.48 -7.73 0.54
CA MET A 1 13.43 -8.94 1.37
C MET A 1 13.29 -10.13 0.43
N ASP A 2 13.89 -11.28 0.74
CA ASP A 2 13.66 -12.52 -0.02
C ASP A 2 12.29 -13.13 0.34
N MET A 3 11.98 -14.29 -0.25
CA MET A 3 10.71 -14.98 -0.05
C MET A 3 10.54 -15.54 1.37
N ASP A 4 11.64 -15.71 2.10
CA ASP A 4 11.67 -16.30 3.45
C ASP A 4 11.65 -15.23 4.55
N GLY A 5 11.68 -13.95 4.18
CA GLY A 5 11.63 -12.86 5.12
C GLY A 5 13.00 -12.27 5.48
N ASN A 6 14.08 -12.66 4.79
CA ASN A 6 15.41 -12.13 5.05
C ASN A 6 15.66 -10.82 4.30
N VAL A 7 16.30 -9.85 4.96
CA VAL A 7 16.65 -8.57 4.35
C VAL A 7 17.80 -8.76 3.35
N VAL A 8 17.49 -8.67 2.05
CA VAL A 8 18.48 -8.83 0.95
C VAL A 8 19.24 -7.53 0.65
N LYS A 9 18.59 -6.37 0.75
CA LYS A 9 19.15 -5.06 0.41
C LYS A 9 18.44 -3.96 1.18
N VAL A 10 19.17 -2.93 1.59
CA VAL A 10 18.65 -1.72 2.25
C VAL A 10 19.02 -0.53 1.38
N LEU A 11 18.01 0.25 0.97
CA LEU A 11 18.21 1.53 0.27
C LEU A 11 18.27 2.65 1.32
N LYS A 12 19.31 3.48 1.26
CA LYS A 12 19.53 4.62 2.17
C LYS A 12 19.45 5.93 1.37
N GLY A 13 19.15 7.04 2.04
CA GLY A 13 19.11 8.38 1.42
C GLY A 13 17.73 8.84 0.97
N ILE A 14 16.67 8.22 1.47
CA ILE A 14 15.31 8.78 1.41
C ILE A 14 15.10 9.54 2.72
N ASP A 15 15.31 10.84 2.71
CA ASP A 15 15.14 11.70 3.88
C ASP A 15 13.65 12.02 4.09
N GLY A 16 13.17 11.87 5.33
CA GLY A 16 11.79 12.18 5.75
C GLY A 16 10.93 10.96 6.10
N SER A 17 9.62 11.15 6.16
CA SER A 17 8.62 10.09 6.40
C SER A 17 7.86 9.76 5.11
N PRO A 18 8.48 9.05 4.15
CA PRO A 18 7.88 8.83 2.84
C PRO A 18 6.64 7.92 2.92
N LEU A 19 5.59 8.28 2.19
CA LEU A 19 4.56 7.30 1.82
C LEU A 19 5.10 6.48 0.67
N ILE A 20 5.23 5.18 0.90
CA ILE A 20 5.59 4.23 -0.15
C ILE A 20 4.30 3.68 -0.74
N SER A 21 4.12 3.89 -2.03
CA SER A 21 3.13 3.19 -2.85
C SER A 21 3.87 2.16 -3.69
N THR A 22 3.51 0.90 -3.52
CA THR A 22 3.96 -0.17 -4.40
C THR A 22 2.81 -0.56 -5.30
N SER A 23 3.10 -0.71 -6.59
CA SER A 23 2.28 -1.54 -7.45
C SER A 23 2.93 -2.91 -7.58
N SER A 24 2.14 -3.91 -7.95
CA SER A 24 2.55 -5.31 -8.09
C SER A 24 3.65 -5.58 -9.15
N HIS A 25 4.21 -4.55 -9.80
CA HIS A 25 5.01 -4.68 -11.02
C HIS A 25 6.39 -3.99 -10.97
N ASP A 26 7.24 -4.48 -10.07
CA ASP A 26 8.68 -4.24 -10.00
C ASP A 26 9.16 -2.86 -9.49
N LEU A 27 8.40 -1.77 -9.60
CA LEU A 27 8.88 -0.42 -9.24
C LEU A 27 8.28 0.11 -7.93
N ILE A 28 9.04 0.92 -7.22
CA ILE A 28 8.63 1.57 -5.96
C ILE A 28 8.37 3.05 -6.22
N CYS A 29 7.21 3.56 -5.83
CA CYS A 29 6.98 4.99 -5.75
C CYS A 29 7.15 5.46 -4.30
N VAL A 30 8.04 6.43 -4.11
CA VAL A 30 8.37 7.05 -2.83
C VAL A 30 7.85 8.48 -2.88
N ALA A 31 6.81 8.78 -2.11
CA ALA A 31 6.27 10.13 -1.99
C ALA A 31 6.77 10.79 -0.70
N ASN A 32 7.48 11.90 -0.81
CA ASN A 32 7.88 12.69 0.36
C ASN A 32 6.93 13.85 0.55
N TYR A 33 6.47 13.99 1.78
CA TYR A 33 5.61 15.07 2.22
C TYR A 33 6.41 15.97 3.16
N SER A 34 6.60 17.22 2.76
CA SER A 34 7.04 18.27 3.66
C SER A 34 5.88 19.24 3.93
N TYR A 35 6.07 20.15 4.89
CA TYR A 35 5.09 21.21 5.13
C TYR A 35 4.86 22.10 3.90
N SER A 36 5.87 22.30 3.05
CA SER A 36 5.84 23.27 1.95
C SER A 36 5.73 22.67 0.54
N TYR A 37 6.04 21.39 0.38
CA TYR A 37 6.02 20.72 -0.91
C TYR A 37 5.73 19.22 -0.76
N ALA A 38 5.17 18.65 -1.81
CA ALA A 38 5.14 17.21 -1.99
C ALA A 38 5.85 16.83 -3.29
N ASN A 39 6.61 15.74 -3.25
CA ASN A 39 7.21 15.14 -4.43
C ASN A 39 7.04 13.62 -4.41
N ALA A 40 7.24 13.01 -5.57
CA ALA A 40 7.25 11.56 -5.71
C ALA A 40 8.43 11.16 -6.59
N GLN A 41 9.06 10.04 -6.25
CA GLN A 41 10.13 9.45 -7.03
C GLN A 41 9.80 8.00 -7.32
N VAL A 42 10.08 7.55 -8.55
CA VAL A 42 9.95 6.15 -8.92
C VAL A 42 11.33 5.53 -8.95
N ILE A 43 11.52 4.46 -8.19
CA ILE A 43 12.79 3.78 -8.00
C ILE A 43 12.66 2.37 -8.55
N ASP A 44 13.66 1.92 -9.29
CA ASP A 44 13.87 0.51 -9.59
C ASP A 44 14.58 -0.15 -8.39
N PRO A 45 13.90 -1.00 -7.59
CA PRO A 45 14.52 -1.68 -6.46
C PRO A 45 15.68 -2.61 -6.86
N ALA A 46 15.67 -3.17 -8.08
CA ALA A 46 16.72 -4.07 -8.54
C ALA A 46 18.05 -3.31 -8.67
N SER A 47 18.07 -2.24 -9.47
CA SER A 47 19.27 -1.41 -9.65
C SER A 47 19.49 -0.42 -8.50
N GLY A 48 18.45 -0.03 -7.78
CA GLY A 48 18.45 1.09 -6.83
C GLY A 48 18.44 2.47 -7.50
N LYS A 49 18.23 2.55 -8.81
CA LYS A 49 18.22 3.83 -9.54
C LYS A 49 16.86 4.51 -9.47
N VAL A 50 16.88 5.83 -9.33
CA VAL A 50 15.69 6.68 -9.55
C VAL A 50 15.43 6.71 -11.06
N LEU A 51 14.28 6.20 -11.49
CA LEU A 51 13.83 6.20 -12.88
C LEU A 51 13.05 7.49 -13.22
N MET A 52 12.46 8.12 -12.22
CA MET A 52 11.66 9.34 -12.37
C MET A 52 11.71 10.16 -11.10
N ASP A 53 11.87 11.47 -11.27
CA ASP A 53 11.60 12.47 -10.24
C ASP A 53 10.39 13.29 -10.68
N CYS A 54 9.26 13.14 -9.98
CA CYS A 54 8.08 13.92 -10.28
C CYS A 54 8.32 15.37 -9.85
N PRO A 55 8.01 16.36 -10.71
CA PRO A 55 8.24 17.77 -10.41
C PRO A 55 7.66 18.16 -9.04
N LYS A 56 8.48 18.83 -8.22
CA LYS A 56 8.06 19.37 -6.91
C LYS A 56 6.86 20.27 -7.11
N GLN A 57 5.80 20.04 -6.34
CA GLN A 57 4.66 20.94 -6.30
C GLN A 57 4.62 21.66 -4.97
N GLN A 58 4.33 22.97 -5.01
CA GLN A 58 3.99 23.70 -3.80
C GLN A 58 2.77 23.03 -3.17
N ARG A 59 2.85 22.83 -1.86
CA ARG A 59 1.74 22.25 -1.10
C ARG A 59 0.74 23.37 -0.83
N THR A 60 -0.18 23.58 -1.79
CA THR A 60 -1.30 24.52 -1.63
C THR A 60 -2.43 23.90 -0.80
N GLU A 61 -2.45 22.56 -0.70
CA GLU A 61 -3.55 21.81 -0.10
C GLU A 61 -3.05 20.92 1.05
N VAL A 62 -3.92 20.76 2.06
CA VAL A 62 -3.59 20.10 3.32
C VAL A 62 -3.37 18.60 3.12
N CYS A 63 -4.02 18.00 2.11
CA CYS A 63 -4.19 16.57 1.97
C CYS A 63 -4.00 16.09 0.51
N THR A 64 -2.85 15.45 0.24
CA THR A 64 -2.54 14.88 -1.07
C THR A 64 -2.26 13.39 -0.94
N PHE A 65 -2.80 12.57 -1.83
CA PHE A 65 -2.39 11.18 -2.03
C PHE A 65 -1.45 11.06 -3.21
N PHE A 66 -0.42 10.24 -3.09
CA PHE A 66 0.27 9.66 -4.23
C PHE A 66 0.00 8.17 -4.27
N CYS A 67 -0.36 7.69 -5.46
CA CYS A 67 -0.44 6.29 -5.78
C CYS A 67 0.29 6.03 -7.10
N SER A 68 0.74 4.82 -7.31
CA SER A 68 1.48 4.46 -8.52
C SER A 68 1.08 3.10 -9.04
N GLY A 69 1.21 2.90 -10.34
CA GLY A 69 0.81 1.65 -10.96
C GLY A 69 1.12 1.57 -12.43
N ARG A 70 1.11 0.34 -12.94
CA ARG A 70 1.08 0.10 -14.38
C ARG A 70 -0.35 0.06 -14.86
N SER A 71 -0.58 0.64 -16.03
CA SER A 71 -1.83 0.45 -16.76
C SER A 71 -1.89 -0.93 -17.41
N ALA A 72 -3.09 -1.39 -17.73
CA ALA A 72 -3.30 -2.58 -18.55
C ALA A 72 -4.30 -2.23 -19.68
N PRO A 73 -4.01 -2.61 -20.93
CA PRO A 73 -2.93 -3.51 -21.36
C PRO A 73 -1.61 -2.80 -21.70
N SER A 74 -1.52 -1.47 -21.68
CA SER A 74 -0.34 -0.75 -22.23
C SER A 74 0.93 -0.89 -21.39
N LEU A 75 0.84 -1.35 -20.14
CA LEU A 75 1.95 -1.53 -19.19
C LEU A 75 2.72 -0.24 -18.84
N THR A 76 2.17 0.90 -19.24
CA THR A 76 2.69 2.23 -18.97
C THR A 76 2.63 2.51 -17.47
N TYR A 77 3.75 2.94 -16.90
CA TYR A 77 3.81 3.27 -15.47
C TYR A 77 3.36 4.70 -15.24
N LYS A 78 2.40 4.89 -14.34
CA LYS A 78 1.83 6.20 -13.99
C LYS A 78 1.88 6.43 -12.49
N VAL A 79 2.14 7.67 -12.11
CA VAL A 79 1.98 8.19 -10.75
C VAL A 79 0.75 9.09 -10.75
N VAL A 80 -0.20 8.80 -9.88
CA VAL A 80 -1.43 9.56 -9.72
C VAL A 80 -1.34 10.32 -8.41
N LYS A 81 -1.61 11.62 -8.49
CA LYS A 81 -1.75 12.53 -7.38
C LYS A 81 -3.22 12.91 -7.24
N VAL A 82 -3.78 12.78 -6.05
CA VAL A 82 -5.15 13.21 -5.75
C VAL A 82 -5.11 14.16 -4.57
N ASP A 83 -5.56 15.39 -4.78
CA ASP A 83 -5.72 16.40 -3.74
C ASP A 83 -7.17 16.36 -3.27
N ASP A 84 -7.41 16.18 -1.95
CA ASP A 84 -8.67 16.11 -1.14
C ASP A 84 -10.05 15.86 -1.80
N GLY A 85 -10.08 15.33 -3.01
CA GLY A 85 -11.17 15.35 -3.96
C GLY A 85 -11.26 16.57 -4.90
N SER A 86 -10.47 17.61 -4.71
CA SER A 86 -10.48 18.83 -5.54
C SER A 86 -9.78 18.66 -6.90
N ALA A 87 -8.72 17.85 -6.96
CA ALA A 87 -7.92 17.69 -8.17
C ALA A 87 -7.33 16.28 -8.31
N CYS A 88 -7.29 15.79 -9.55
CA CYS A 88 -6.56 14.59 -9.93
C CYS A 88 -5.50 14.98 -10.96
N LYS A 89 -4.25 14.59 -10.72
CA LYS A 89 -3.15 14.78 -11.67
C LYS A 89 -2.45 13.46 -11.89
N VAL A 90 -1.96 13.26 -13.10
CA VAL A 90 -1.23 12.05 -13.43
C VAL A 90 0.09 12.42 -14.10
N PHE A 91 1.10 11.62 -13.82
CA PHE A 91 2.42 11.72 -14.40
C PHE A 91 2.78 10.36 -15.00
N THR A 92 3.24 10.35 -16.25
CA THR A 92 3.58 9.12 -16.98
C THR A 92 5.10 8.94 -17.07
N LEU A 93 5.59 7.73 -16.81
CA LEU A 93 7.01 7.40 -16.97
C LEU A 93 7.40 7.35 -18.44
N GLY A 94 8.40 8.15 -18.80
CA GLY A 94 8.93 8.22 -20.17
C GLY A 94 8.28 9.28 -21.06
N GLU A 95 7.35 10.08 -20.53
CA GLU A 95 6.78 11.24 -21.22
C GLU A 95 7.36 12.55 -20.68
N ASP A 96 7.72 13.47 -21.56
CA ASP A 96 8.31 14.78 -21.20
C ASP A 96 7.26 15.87 -20.90
N THR A 97 5.98 15.51 -20.83
CA THR A 97 4.85 16.45 -20.75
C THR A 97 4.54 16.93 -19.33
N GLY A 98 5.16 16.34 -18.32
CA GLY A 98 4.97 16.72 -16.91
C GLY A 98 3.65 16.21 -16.31
N TRP A 99 3.18 16.89 -15.26
CA TRP A 99 1.89 16.57 -14.64
C TRP A 99 0.73 17.03 -15.53
N ARG A 100 -0.14 16.10 -15.94
CA ARG A 100 -1.39 16.41 -16.62
C ARG A 100 -2.57 16.34 -15.66
N VAL A 101 -3.53 17.23 -15.85
CA VAL A 101 -4.79 17.24 -15.09
C VAL A 101 -5.69 16.12 -15.63
N SER A 102 -6.27 15.35 -14.73
CA SER A 102 -7.32 14.37 -15.03
C SER A 102 -8.64 14.80 -14.38
N GLU A 103 -9.72 14.12 -14.72
CA GLU A 103 -11.01 14.31 -14.06
C GLU A 103 -10.86 14.09 -12.54
N PRO A 104 -11.38 15.00 -11.69
CA PRO A 104 -11.38 14.80 -10.25
C PRO A 104 -12.39 13.70 -9.85
N PRO A 105 -12.25 13.10 -8.66
CA PRO A 105 -13.25 12.17 -8.16
C PRO A 105 -14.59 12.91 -7.96
N LYS A 106 -15.71 12.19 -8.09
CA LYS A 106 -17.06 12.79 -7.97
C LYS A 106 -17.40 13.22 -6.54
N THR A 107 -16.68 12.72 -5.55
CA THR A 107 -16.85 13.07 -4.14
C THR A 107 -15.49 13.30 -3.49
N SER A 108 -15.50 14.04 -2.38
CA SER A 108 -14.27 14.30 -1.64
C SER A 108 -13.66 13.00 -1.11
N ILE A 109 -12.36 12.83 -1.36
CA ILE A 109 -11.58 11.72 -0.81
C ILE A 109 -10.74 12.31 0.32
N SER A 110 -11.17 12.04 1.55
CA SER A 110 -10.48 12.49 2.74
C SER A 110 -9.18 11.72 2.97
N TYR A 111 -8.12 12.43 3.35
CA TYR A 111 -6.81 11.84 3.66
C TYR A 111 -6.91 10.77 4.74
N MET A 112 -6.57 9.56 4.32
CA MET A 112 -6.40 8.40 5.17
C MET A 112 -5.03 7.85 4.84
N GLU A 113 -4.12 7.90 5.81
CA GLU A 113 -2.74 7.49 5.58
C GLU A 113 -2.68 6.15 4.84
N ASN A 114 -3.50 5.18 5.21
CA ASN A 114 -3.46 3.82 4.66
C ASN A 114 -4.39 3.54 3.46
N SER A 115 -4.72 4.56 2.67
CA SER A 115 -5.81 4.49 1.68
C SER A 115 -5.43 4.10 0.25
N PRO A 116 -4.39 4.67 -0.40
CA PRO A 116 -4.15 4.30 -1.79
C PRO A 116 -3.45 2.93 -1.90
N VAL A 117 -4.08 2.01 -2.62
CA VAL A 117 -3.47 0.75 -3.05
C VAL A 117 -3.77 0.50 -4.53
N THR A 118 -2.81 -0.08 -5.24
CA THR A 118 -2.98 -0.46 -6.65
C THR A 118 -3.08 -1.98 -6.77
N VAL A 119 -4.15 -2.47 -7.40
CA VAL A 119 -4.37 -3.89 -7.69
C VAL A 119 -4.87 -4.01 -9.12
N ASN A 120 -4.26 -4.89 -9.92
CA ASN A 120 -4.67 -5.18 -11.31
C ASN A 120 -4.94 -3.93 -12.16
N SER A 121 -3.99 -2.97 -12.13
CA SER A 121 -4.05 -1.72 -12.89
C SER A 121 -5.18 -0.76 -12.50
N VAL A 122 -5.78 -0.96 -11.33
CA VAL A 122 -6.77 -0.07 -10.73
C VAL A 122 -6.24 0.44 -9.39
N MET A 123 -6.34 1.74 -9.16
CA MET A 123 -6.04 2.36 -7.88
C MET A 123 -7.30 2.47 -7.06
N TYR A 124 -7.22 2.07 -5.79
CA TYR A 124 -8.32 2.13 -4.85
C TYR A 124 -8.00 3.12 -3.75
N PHE A 125 -8.96 3.98 -3.44
CA PHE A 125 -8.89 4.97 -2.38
C PHE A 125 -10.06 4.77 -1.44
N LEU A 126 -9.78 4.55 -0.17
CA LEU A 126 -10.74 4.50 0.91
C LEU A 126 -11.19 5.93 1.30
N GLU A 127 -12.51 6.14 1.29
CA GLU A 127 -13.16 7.35 1.80
C GLU A 127 -13.39 7.27 3.32
N THR A 128 -13.26 8.40 4.03
CA THR A 128 -13.54 8.44 5.47
C THR A 128 -15.00 8.21 5.81
N GLN A 129 -15.20 7.28 6.74
CA GLN A 129 -16.25 7.22 7.76
C GLN A 129 -17.59 7.92 7.44
N HIS A 130 -18.39 7.31 6.57
CA HIS A 130 -19.83 7.50 6.66
C HIS A 130 -20.38 6.67 7.83
N ARG A 131 -21.43 7.14 8.51
CA ARG A 131 -22.17 6.36 9.54
C ARG A 131 -22.67 4.99 9.02
N ARG A 132 -22.68 4.79 7.70
CA ARG A 132 -23.25 3.64 6.99
C ARG A 132 -22.21 2.59 6.54
N GLY A 133 -20.91 2.87 6.63
CA GLY A 133 -19.87 1.93 6.17
C GLY A 133 -18.66 2.61 5.54
N TYR A 134 -17.78 1.79 4.99
CA TYR A 134 -16.64 2.22 4.18
C TYR A 134 -17.05 2.32 2.70
N THR A 135 -16.51 3.30 1.97
CA THR A 135 -16.68 3.44 0.52
C THR A 135 -15.31 3.49 -0.12
N LEU A 136 -15.14 2.77 -1.23
CA LEU A 136 -13.91 2.80 -2.03
C LEU A 136 -14.17 3.50 -3.35
N HIS A 137 -13.30 4.45 -3.66
CA HIS A 137 -13.16 5.05 -4.98
C HIS A 137 -12.17 4.24 -5.78
N SER A 138 -12.49 3.99 -7.04
CA SER A 138 -11.59 3.28 -7.95
C SER A 138 -11.24 4.16 -9.14
N PHE A 139 -9.96 4.16 -9.49
CA PHE A 139 -9.41 4.92 -10.61
C PHE A 139 -8.69 3.95 -11.54
N ASP A 140 -9.17 3.86 -12.77
CA ASP A 140 -8.57 3.01 -13.80
C ASP A 140 -7.35 3.70 -14.41
N ILE A 141 -6.18 3.07 -14.33
CA ILE A 141 -4.92 3.71 -14.70
C ILE A 141 -4.78 3.84 -16.23
N GLU A 142 -5.35 2.90 -16.99
CA GLU A 142 -5.27 2.90 -18.45
C GLU A 142 -6.08 4.06 -19.04
N SER A 143 -7.38 4.07 -18.77
CA SER A 143 -8.31 5.10 -19.25
C SER A 143 -8.25 6.40 -18.45
N GLU A 144 -7.62 6.39 -17.28
CA GLU A 144 -7.44 7.55 -16.40
C GLU A 144 -8.77 8.13 -15.90
N THR A 145 -9.76 7.25 -15.75
CA THR A 145 -11.12 7.60 -15.35
C THR A 145 -11.46 7.02 -13.98
N TRP A 146 -12.21 7.80 -13.21
CA TRP A 146 -12.86 7.32 -12.00
C TRP A 146 -14.00 6.38 -12.36
N LYS A 147 -14.03 5.21 -11.75
CA LYS A 147 -15.09 4.21 -11.92
C LYS A 147 -16.12 4.33 -10.80
N LYS A 148 -17.12 3.44 -10.85
CA LYS A 148 -18.17 3.35 -9.83
C LYS A 148 -17.53 3.12 -8.45
N THR A 149 -18.12 3.73 -7.44
CA THR A 149 -17.74 3.47 -6.04
C THR A 149 -18.13 2.07 -5.63
N ILE A 150 -17.29 1.46 -4.80
CA ILE A 150 -17.48 0.10 -4.29
C ILE A 150 -17.80 0.21 -2.80
N SER A 151 -18.84 -0.49 -2.36
CA SER A 151 -19.13 -0.63 -0.94
C SER A 151 -17.99 -1.39 -0.26
N GLY A 152 -17.42 -0.84 0.79
CA GLY A 152 -16.43 -1.52 1.62
C GLY A 152 -17.05 -2.58 2.53
N SER A 153 -16.21 -3.27 3.31
CA SER A 153 -16.71 -4.26 4.26
C SER A 153 -17.58 -3.61 5.35
N ARG A 154 -18.41 -4.41 6.01
CA ARG A 154 -19.31 -3.92 7.04
C ARG A 154 -18.50 -3.29 8.18
N LYS A 155 -18.92 -2.10 8.62
CA LYS A 155 -18.33 -1.46 9.79
C LYS A 155 -18.72 -2.23 11.07
N PRO A 156 -17.77 -2.53 11.96
CA PRO A 156 -18.11 -3.00 13.31
C PRO A 156 -19.03 -1.98 14.01
N MET A 157 -20.02 -2.47 14.76
CA MET A 157 -20.95 -1.57 15.44
C MET A 157 -20.26 -0.88 16.63
N GLY A 158 -20.18 0.45 16.61
CA GLY A 158 -19.66 1.27 17.69
C GLY A 158 -18.27 1.89 17.41
N PRO A 159 -18.03 3.15 17.82
CA PRO A 159 -16.76 3.84 17.58
C PRO A 159 -15.58 3.22 18.35
N ASP A 160 -15.84 2.54 19.47
CA ASP A 160 -14.79 1.98 20.34
C ASP A 160 -14.26 0.62 19.87
N VAL A 161 -14.85 0.06 18.82
CA VAL A 161 -14.60 -1.32 18.38
C VAL A 161 -13.59 -1.35 17.23
N CYS A 162 -13.71 -0.46 16.25
CA CYS A 162 -12.79 -0.39 15.11
C CYS A 162 -11.73 0.70 15.34
N LEU A 163 -10.52 0.28 15.69
CA LEU A 163 -9.40 1.16 16.02
C LEU A 163 -8.73 1.74 14.77
N ALA A 164 -8.59 0.93 13.72
CA ALA A 164 -7.89 1.32 12.50
C ALA A 164 -8.39 0.54 11.29
N VAL A 165 -8.30 1.18 10.11
CA VAL A 165 -8.54 0.54 8.81
C VAL A 165 -7.40 0.85 7.86
N LEU A 166 -6.99 -0.14 7.07
CA LEU A 166 -6.03 0.01 5.99
C LEU A 166 -6.45 -0.77 4.75
N MET A 167 -6.06 -0.27 3.60
CA MET A 167 -6.11 -0.97 2.33
C MET A 167 -4.75 -1.60 2.04
N ALA A 168 -4.76 -2.80 1.46
CA ALA A 168 -3.57 -3.49 1.04
C ALA A 168 -3.85 -4.43 -0.14
N GLU A 169 -2.79 -4.90 -0.78
CA GLU A 169 -2.82 -5.95 -1.79
C GLU A 169 -2.32 -7.24 -1.12
N LEU A 170 -3.03 -8.34 -1.35
CA LEU A 170 -2.66 -9.66 -0.84
C LEU A 170 -2.82 -10.70 -1.94
N ASN A 171 -1.69 -11.18 -2.48
CA ASN A 171 -1.62 -12.22 -3.52
C ASN A 171 -2.48 -11.90 -4.77
N GLY A 172 -2.43 -10.65 -5.23
CA GLY A 172 -3.18 -10.13 -6.37
C GLY A 172 -4.62 -9.71 -6.06
N ALA A 173 -5.06 -9.87 -4.80
CA ALA A 173 -6.40 -9.50 -4.38
C ALA A 173 -6.39 -8.18 -3.59
N LEU A 174 -7.45 -7.38 -3.76
CA LEU A 174 -7.68 -6.21 -2.94
C LEU A 174 -8.16 -6.65 -1.55
N CYS A 175 -7.48 -6.17 -0.51
CA CYS A 175 -7.86 -6.46 0.87
C CYS A 175 -8.03 -5.20 1.72
N MET A 176 -8.93 -5.30 2.69
CA MET A 176 -9.16 -4.32 3.72
C MET A 176 -8.87 -4.97 5.07
N VAL A 177 -8.03 -4.33 5.89
CA VAL A 177 -7.76 -4.82 7.23
C VAL A 177 -8.39 -3.89 8.25
N GLN A 178 -9.20 -4.47 9.12
CA GLN A 178 -9.87 -3.81 10.22
C GLN A 178 -9.21 -4.28 11.52
N THR A 179 -8.63 -3.34 12.26
CA THR A 179 -8.11 -3.63 13.60
C THR A 179 -9.21 -3.37 14.60
N GLU A 180 -9.62 -4.42 15.31
CA GLU A 180 -10.75 -4.40 16.22
C GLU A 180 -10.31 -4.72 17.65
N ARG A 181 -11.03 -4.14 18.62
CA ARG A 181 -10.96 -4.54 20.02
C ARG A 181 -12.06 -5.55 20.31
N ASP A 182 -11.75 -6.58 21.08
CA ASP A 182 -12.76 -7.48 21.60
C ASP A 182 -13.78 -6.72 22.47
N HIS A 183 -15.05 -7.11 22.39
CA HIS A 183 -16.15 -6.45 23.09
C HIS A 183 -16.19 -6.76 24.59
N THR A 184 -15.30 -7.62 25.09
CA THR A 184 -15.25 -7.99 26.50
C THR A 184 -14.49 -6.94 27.32
N PRO A 185 -15.13 -6.23 28.27
CA PRO A 185 -14.50 -5.11 29.01
C PRO A 185 -13.26 -5.49 29.83
N MET A 186 -13.04 -6.79 30.07
CA MET A 186 -11.94 -7.31 30.88
C MET A 186 -10.69 -7.69 30.09
N THR A 187 -10.77 -7.81 28.76
CA THR A 187 -9.59 -8.17 27.95
C THR A 187 -9.25 -7.05 26.98
N ASN A 188 -8.00 -6.58 27.00
CA ASN A 188 -7.50 -5.63 26.00
C ASN A 188 -7.08 -6.36 24.72
N ASN A 189 -7.81 -7.44 24.38
CA ASN A 189 -7.51 -8.28 23.25
C ASN A 189 -7.86 -7.52 21.98
N ARG A 190 -6.89 -7.46 21.06
CA ARG A 190 -7.06 -6.87 19.73
C ARG A 190 -6.97 -7.98 18.70
N CYS A 191 -7.66 -7.80 17.59
CA CYS A 191 -7.47 -8.64 16.42
C CYS A 191 -7.40 -7.78 15.16
N ALA A 192 -6.75 -8.31 14.13
CA ALA A 192 -6.79 -7.76 12.78
C ALA A 192 -7.63 -8.71 11.92
N ASN A 193 -8.80 -8.23 11.49
CA ASN A 193 -9.65 -8.92 10.54
C ASN A 193 -9.25 -8.52 9.12
N ILE A 194 -8.85 -9.48 8.30
CA ILE A 194 -8.51 -9.27 6.89
C ILE A 194 -9.70 -9.69 6.03
N TRP A 195 -10.23 -8.74 5.28
CA TRP A 195 -11.31 -8.91 4.34
C TRP A 195 -10.77 -8.86 2.91
N ILE A 196 -11.10 -9.85 2.09
CA ILE A 196 -10.74 -9.89 0.67
C ILE A 196 -11.99 -9.54 -0.14
N LEU A 197 -11.83 -8.66 -1.13
CA LEU A 197 -12.90 -8.36 -2.08
C LEU A 197 -13.09 -9.57 -2.99
N ALA A 198 -14.23 -10.24 -2.86
CA ALA A 198 -14.56 -11.44 -3.61
C ALA A 198 -15.30 -11.13 -4.91
N ASP A 199 -16.11 -10.07 -4.92
CA ASP A 199 -16.86 -9.62 -6.08
C ASP A 199 -16.82 -8.09 -6.15
N LEU A 200 -16.22 -7.58 -7.23
CA LEU A 200 -16.03 -6.15 -7.48
C LEU A 200 -17.35 -5.45 -7.82
N ASP A 201 -18.22 -6.10 -8.60
CA ASP A 201 -19.45 -5.50 -9.11
C ASP A 201 -20.51 -5.38 -8.01
N MET A 202 -20.56 -6.41 -7.16
CA MET A 202 -21.47 -6.49 -6.02
C MET A 202 -20.89 -5.83 -4.75
N GLY A 203 -19.58 -5.55 -4.72
CA GLY A 203 -18.90 -5.04 -3.53
C GLY A 203 -18.93 -6.01 -2.36
N THR A 204 -18.80 -7.32 -2.64
CA THR A 204 -18.89 -8.37 -1.61
C THR A 204 -17.51 -8.67 -1.03
N TRP A 205 -17.42 -8.61 0.30
CA TRP A 205 -16.19 -8.87 1.06
C TRP A 205 -16.30 -10.15 1.88
N ILE A 206 -15.26 -10.98 1.83
CA ILE A 206 -15.14 -12.21 2.63
C ILE A 206 -14.07 -12.00 3.68
N LYS A 207 -14.39 -12.27 4.95
CA LYS A 207 -13.39 -12.31 6.01
C LYS A 207 -12.52 -13.55 5.81
N ALA A 208 -11.27 -13.34 5.40
CA ALA A 208 -10.34 -14.41 5.10
C ALA A 208 -9.53 -14.83 6.33
N TYR A 209 -9.13 -13.87 7.17
CA TYR A 209 -8.27 -14.12 8.33
C TYR A 209 -8.67 -13.27 9.53
N THR A 210 -8.45 -13.82 10.72
CA THR A 210 -8.46 -13.11 12.00
C THR A 210 -7.12 -13.36 12.66
N ILE A 211 -6.31 -12.33 12.83
CA ILE A 211 -4.99 -12.43 13.44
C ILE A 211 -5.07 -11.89 14.86
N PRO A 212 -4.68 -12.64 15.90
CA PRO A 212 -4.58 -12.12 17.25
C PRO A 212 -3.45 -11.10 17.34
N MET A 213 -3.72 -9.96 17.98
CA MET A 213 -2.82 -8.82 18.03
C MET A 213 -2.51 -8.44 19.47
N ASP A 214 -1.25 -8.05 19.69
CA ASP A 214 -0.85 -7.49 20.98
C ASP A 214 -1.56 -6.16 21.21
N ALA A 215 -1.92 -5.87 22.47
CA ALA A 215 -2.62 -4.65 22.87
C ALA A 215 -1.89 -3.35 22.49
N SER A 216 -0.58 -3.40 22.24
CA SER A 216 0.23 -2.26 21.82
C SER A 216 0.29 -2.07 20.29
N THR A 217 -0.40 -2.91 19.52
CA THR A 217 -0.35 -2.83 18.05
C THR A 217 -1.39 -1.86 17.51
N ASP A 218 -0.94 -0.94 16.66
CA ASP A 218 -1.79 0.06 16.00
C ASP A 218 -2.30 -0.44 14.65
N TYR A 219 -1.42 -1.05 13.85
CA TYR A 219 -1.75 -1.52 12.49
C TYR A 219 -1.15 -2.89 12.20
N CYS A 220 -1.86 -3.68 11.39
CA CYS A 220 -1.40 -4.94 10.82
C CYS A 220 -1.51 -4.89 9.30
N ARG A 221 -0.40 -4.66 8.59
CA ARG A 221 -0.39 -4.67 7.13
C ARG A 221 -0.06 -6.08 6.61
N PRO A 222 -0.96 -6.74 5.87
CA PRO A 222 -0.64 -8.00 5.24
C PRO A 222 0.36 -7.75 4.11
N LEU A 223 1.29 -8.67 3.97
CA LEU A 223 2.34 -8.57 2.96
C LEU A 223 2.16 -9.67 1.91
N ARG A 224 2.04 -10.94 2.33
CA ARG A 224 1.90 -12.09 1.41
C ARG A 224 1.48 -13.35 2.15
N VAL A 225 0.78 -14.26 1.47
CA VAL A 225 0.66 -15.66 1.92
C VAL A 225 1.75 -16.50 1.25
N THR A 226 2.52 -17.28 2.03
CA THR A 226 3.63 -18.10 1.52
C THR A 226 3.18 -19.11 0.47
N HIS A 227 4.07 -19.49 -0.44
CA HIS A 227 3.83 -20.60 -1.37
C HIS A 227 3.44 -21.86 -0.59
N GLY A 228 2.29 -22.45 -0.90
CA GLY A 228 1.69 -23.55 -0.15
C GLY A 228 0.62 -23.14 0.89
N GLY A 229 0.34 -21.84 1.06
CA GLY A 229 -0.82 -21.37 1.83
C GLY A 229 -0.71 -21.54 3.35
N GLY A 230 0.44 -21.97 3.88
CA GLY A 230 0.57 -22.32 5.30
C GLY A 230 0.82 -21.15 6.26
N LYS A 231 1.35 -20.02 5.76
CA LYS A 231 1.68 -18.85 6.59
C LYS A 231 1.28 -17.55 5.91
N LEU A 232 0.75 -16.61 6.70
CA LEU A 232 0.55 -15.23 6.31
C LEU A 232 1.67 -14.38 6.90
N ILE A 233 2.40 -13.68 6.04
CA ILE A 233 3.43 -12.70 6.44
C ILE A 233 2.77 -11.32 6.50
N PHE A 234 3.03 -10.59 7.58
CA PHE A 234 2.47 -9.27 7.83
C PHE A 234 3.46 -8.39 8.61
N CYS A 235 3.25 -7.08 8.53
CA CYS A 235 3.98 -6.07 9.29
C CYS A 235 3.08 -5.48 10.38
N ASN A 236 3.52 -5.58 11.63
CA ASN A 236 2.94 -4.86 12.74
C ASN A 236 3.61 -3.52 12.91
N THR A 237 2.80 -2.48 13.11
CA THR A 237 3.26 -1.19 13.61
C THR A 237 2.73 -1.02 15.02
N PHE A 238 3.63 -0.78 15.96
CA PHE A 238 3.32 -0.55 17.37
C PHE A 238 3.42 0.94 17.72
N TYR A 239 2.88 1.31 18.88
CA TYR A 239 3.12 2.63 19.48
C TYR A 239 4.62 2.95 19.51
N ALA A 240 4.95 4.23 19.31
CA ALA A 240 6.32 4.74 19.12
C ALA A 240 7.03 4.27 17.84
N GLU A 241 6.24 3.94 16.80
CA GLU A 241 6.71 3.68 15.43
C GLU A 241 7.69 2.52 15.29
N ARG A 242 7.65 1.58 16.22
CA ARG A 242 8.37 0.32 16.07
C ARG A 242 7.62 -0.56 15.07
N GLN A 243 8.35 -1.16 14.15
CA GLN A 243 7.78 -2.11 13.19
C GLN A 243 8.39 -3.51 13.37
N GLU A 244 7.57 -4.53 13.16
CA GLU A 244 8.00 -5.92 13.21
C GLU A 244 7.30 -6.73 12.13
N ILE A 245 8.08 -7.49 11.37
CA ILE A 245 7.59 -8.46 10.41
C ILE A 245 7.35 -9.77 11.17
N ARG A 246 6.15 -10.31 11.03
CA ARG A 246 5.70 -11.55 11.68
C ARG A 246 5.11 -12.49 10.65
N ALA A 247 5.13 -13.78 10.97
CA ALA A 247 4.41 -14.81 10.25
C ALA A 247 3.35 -15.45 11.16
N TYR A 248 2.10 -15.47 10.67
CA TYR A 248 0.98 -16.16 11.28
C TYR A 248 0.85 -17.52 10.62
N ASN A 249 1.00 -18.59 11.39
CA ASN A 249 0.76 -19.95 10.90
C ASN A 249 -0.74 -20.23 10.92
N LEU A 250 -1.30 -20.49 9.73
CA LEU A 250 -2.74 -20.68 9.55
C LEU A 250 -3.27 -21.99 10.14
N HIS A 251 -2.40 -22.96 10.43
CA HIS A 251 -2.79 -24.26 11.00
C HIS A 251 -2.69 -24.29 12.52
N THR A 252 -1.71 -23.58 13.09
CA THR A 252 -1.46 -23.58 14.54
C THR A 252 -1.94 -22.31 15.22
N GLU A 253 -2.45 -21.35 14.46
CA GLU A 253 -2.92 -20.03 14.92
C GLU A 253 -1.87 -19.26 15.74
N ALA A 254 -0.58 -19.50 15.43
CA ALA A 254 0.54 -18.94 16.19
C ALA A 254 1.28 -17.87 15.37
N CYS A 255 1.62 -16.77 16.03
CA CYS A 255 2.44 -15.69 15.47
C CYS A 255 3.91 -15.88 15.84
N THR A 256 4.78 -15.86 14.83
CA THR A 256 6.24 -15.90 14.99
C THR A 256 6.86 -14.60 14.52
N SER A 257 7.82 -14.06 15.29
CA SER A 257 8.59 -12.88 14.88
C SER A 257 9.64 -13.31 13.87
N LEU A 258 9.71 -12.60 12.73
CA LEU A 258 10.71 -12.83 11.70
C LEU A 258 11.81 -11.78 11.74
N CYS A 259 11.43 -10.50 11.84
CA CYS A 259 12.37 -9.39 11.79
C CYS A 259 11.83 -8.19 12.56
N LYS A 260 12.67 -7.62 13.44
CA LYS A 260 12.39 -6.35 14.12
C LYS A 260 13.09 -5.24 13.35
N LEU A 261 12.36 -4.19 13.05
CA LEU A 261 12.91 -3.02 12.38
C LEU A 261 13.16 -1.94 13.42
N ASP A 262 14.38 -1.43 13.44
CA ASP A 262 14.72 -0.22 14.19
C ASP A 262 13.86 0.94 13.69
N ARG A 263 13.64 1.97 14.53
CA ARG A 263 12.71 3.10 14.27
C ARG A 263 12.75 3.58 12.82
N THR A 264 11.90 3.00 11.99
CA THR A 264 11.75 3.35 10.59
C THR A 264 10.45 4.13 10.49
N MET A 265 10.57 5.43 10.27
CA MET A 265 9.48 6.27 9.79
C MET A 265 9.20 5.94 8.32
N GLY A 266 8.78 4.72 8.03
CA GLY A 266 8.64 4.23 6.66
C GLY A 266 7.59 3.13 6.54
N ARG A 267 7.06 2.95 5.34
CA ARG A 267 6.13 1.87 5.02
C ARG A 267 6.89 0.65 4.52
N ILE A 268 6.53 -0.52 5.02
CA ILE A 268 6.93 -1.78 4.36
C ILE A 268 5.93 -2.08 3.27
N ALA A 269 6.47 -2.49 2.13
CA ALA A 269 5.74 -3.10 1.05
C ALA A 269 6.59 -4.20 0.41
N LEU A 270 5.94 -5.22 -0.16
CA LEU A 270 6.62 -6.25 -0.92
C LEU A 270 6.64 -5.87 -2.39
N CYS A 271 7.85 -5.82 -2.96
CA CYS A 271 8.04 -5.76 -4.40
C CYS A 271 8.10 -7.19 -4.92
N ASN A 272 7.18 -7.56 -5.81
CA ASN A 272 7.30 -8.81 -6.54
C ASN A 272 8.36 -8.64 -7.63
N LEU A 273 9.64 -8.76 -7.26
CA LEU A 273 10.74 -8.70 -8.22
C LEU A 273 10.71 -9.98 -9.06
N GLN A 274 10.35 -9.88 -10.34
CA GLN A 274 10.66 -10.95 -11.29
C GLN A 274 12.19 -11.02 -11.47
N LEU A 275 12.84 -11.95 -10.76
CA LEU A 275 14.29 -12.13 -10.73
C LEU A 275 14.88 -12.48 -12.11
N ASP A 276 14.07 -12.89 -13.07
CA ASP A 276 14.49 -13.20 -14.45
C ASP A 276 15.16 -12.01 -15.14
N ARG A 277 14.84 -10.77 -14.73
CA ARG A 277 15.49 -9.55 -15.22
C ARG A 277 16.90 -9.31 -14.65
N LEU A 278 17.25 -9.89 -13.50
CA LEU A 278 18.60 -9.79 -12.94
C LEU A 278 19.58 -10.73 -13.66
N LEU A 279 19.07 -11.80 -14.26
CA LEU A 279 19.88 -12.79 -14.96
C LEU A 279 20.19 -12.41 -16.41
N SER A 280 19.57 -11.35 -16.94
CA SER A 280 19.73 -10.91 -18.33
C SER A 280 20.69 -9.72 -18.53
N GLN A 281 21.36 -9.23 -17.48
CA GLN A 281 22.44 -8.26 -17.67
C GLN A 281 23.74 -8.98 -18.11
N PRO A 282 24.34 -8.60 -19.25
CA PRO A 282 25.62 -9.17 -19.66
C PRO A 282 26.69 -8.76 -18.65
N ARG A 283 27.42 -9.75 -18.12
CA ARG A 283 28.62 -9.52 -17.31
C ARG A 283 29.58 -8.69 -18.16
N PHE A 284 29.82 -7.44 -17.75
CA PHE A 284 30.80 -6.59 -18.41
C PHE A 284 32.17 -7.28 -18.44
N SER A 285 32.72 -7.36 -19.65
CA SER A 285 34.07 -7.81 -19.93
C SER A 285 35.09 -6.87 -19.30
N VAL A 286 36.03 -7.44 -18.56
CA VAL A 286 37.21 -6.74 -18.07
C VAL A 286 38.11 -6.46 -19.27
N HIS A 287 38.21 -5.20 -19.70
CA HIS A 287 39.35 -4.77 -20.50
C HIS A 287 40.55 -4.55 -19.56
N ARG A 288 41.54 -5.44 -19.70
CA ARG A 288 42.91 -5.17 -19.26
C ARG A 288 43.57 -4.30 -20.34
N SER A 289 43.96 -3.09 -19.95
CA SER A 289 45.11 -2.37 -20.51
C SER A 289 46.40 -2.94 -19.94
#